data_AF-A0A645DKR3-F1
#
_entry.id   AF-A0A645DKR3-F1
#
_cell.length_a   1.000
_cell.length_b   1.000
_cell.length_c   1.000
_cell.angle_alpha   90.00
_cell.angle_beta   90.00
_cell.angle_gamma   90.00
#
_symmetry.space_group_name_H-M   'P 1'
#
loop_
_entity.id
_entity.type
_entity.pdbx_description
1 polymer ?
#
loop_
_entity_poly.entity_id
_entity_poly.type
_entity_poly.pdbx_seq_one_letter_code
_entity_poly.pdbx_strand_id
1 'polypeptide(L)'
;MMFAELFYWVLNMSIIGSLTGLILLILRQIKPLPKFSIYVLWLLPLFRLWIPVGLSSPFSLLSLISHFTTKAVVLWDSVPAMPDFTSLNCVMAADHYFPLTYKTVHLERFFEVSSLIWLIGTSVAILTTTVLYFLTKSELKSAEHLRENLYQSDKICTPAVYGIVKPKIILPKQLARENTDYICLHEKVHIHRRDNLWRMIAIITACVHWYNPLVWLFLKCFFIDMELACDAKVAKQLDDDARKVYAHAGLSVSSGKTYFASAFGGSKIKVRIENILSYKKLTVFSGAFCALFIALLVVFLATNAVV
;
A
#
# COMPACT_ATOMS: atom_id res chain seq x y z
N MET A 1 12.26 28.16 -6.89
CA MET A 1 11.51 28.27 -5.61
C MET A 1 10.36 27.27 -5.44
N MET A 2 9.17 27.41 -6.07
CA MET A 2 8.00 26.56 -5.73
C MET A 2 8.22 25.03 -5.86
N PHE A 3 8.85 24.56 -6.94
CA PHE A 3 9.12 23.12 -7.12
C PHE A 3 10.18 22.57 -6.17
N ALA A 4 11.17 23.39 -5.79
CA ALA A 4 12.22 23.01 -4.86
C ALA A 4 11.64 22.80 -3.44
N GLU A 5 10.73 23.69 -3.03
CA GLU A 5 9.98 23.54 -1.78
C GLU A 5 9.07 22.30 -1.78
N LEU A 6 8.33 22.07 -2.87
CA LEU A 6 7.51 20.87 -3.01
C LEU A 6 8.35 19.60 -2.89
N PHE A 7 9.47 19.51 -3.61
CA PHE A 7 10.36 18.35 -3.56
C PHE A 7 10.99 18.17 -2.18
N TYR A 8 11.36 19.27 -1.50
CA TYR A 8 11.88 19.24 -0.13
C TYR A 8 10.90 18.56 0.84
N TRP A 9 9.62 18.92 0.77
CA TRP A 9 8.58 18.29 1.59
C TRP A 9 8.34 16.83 1.18
N VAL A 10 8.31 16.53 -0.12
CA VAL A 10 8.20 15.15 -0.63
C VAL A 10 9.33 14.27 -0.13
N LEU A 11 10.56 14.79 -0.07
CA LEU A 11 11.72 14.06 0.46
C LEU A 11 11.57 13.76 1.96
N ASN A 12 11.13 14.74 2.76
CA ASN A 12 10.83 14.51 4.17
C ASN A 12 9.73 13.44 4.37
N MET A 13 8.64 13.53 3.60
CA MET A 13 7.57 12.52 3.60
C MET A 13 8.09 11.14 3.21
N SER A 14 9.00 11.06 2.25
CA SER A 14 9.62 9.80 1.82
C SER A 14 10.40 9.13 2.94
N ILE A 15 11.19 9.91 3.70
CA ILE A 15 11.97 9.41 4.84
C ILE A 15 11.04 8.91 5.95
N ILE A 16 10.05 9.71 6.35
CA ILE A 16 9.12 9.35 7.42
C ILE A 16 8.29 8.12 7.03
N GLY A 17 7.75 8.11 5.81
CA GLY A 17 7.02 6.97 5.26
C GLY A 17 7.87 5.69 5.20
N SER A 18 9.16 5.82 4.90
CA SER A 18 10.13 4.72 4.97
C SER A 18 10.31 4.18 6.38
N LEU A 19 10.47 5.03 7.39
CA LEU A 19 10.59 4.59 8.79
C LEU A 19 9.34 3.83 9.25
N THR A 20 8.14 4.38 8.96
CA THR A 20 6.87 3.71 9.27
C THR A 20 6.72 2.39 8.51
N GLY A 21 7.07 2.35 7.24
CA GLY A 21 6.97 1.14 6.41
C GLY A 21 7.94 0.04 6.84
N LEU A 22 9.15 0.38 7.29
CA LEU A 22 10.12 -0.59 7.82
C LEU A 22 9.60 -1.29 9.07
N ILE A 23 8.95 -0.57 9.99
CA ILE A 23 8.29 -1.16 11.16
C ILE A 23 7.19 -2.12 10.71
N LEU A 24 6.41 -1.75 9.70
CA LEU A 24 5.37 -2.62 9.16
C LEU A 24 5.94 -3.89 8.50
N LEU A 25 7.11 -3.81 7.87
CA LEU A 25 7.81 -4.99 7.33
C LEU A 25 8.23 -5.98 8.42
N ILE A 26 8.51 -5.51 9.63
CA ILE A 26 8.80 -6.36 10.79
C ILE A 26 7.48 -6.94 11.32
N LEU A 27 6.47 -6.10 11.52
CA LEU A 27 5.17 -6.52 12.07
C LEU A 27 4.47 -7.57 11.21
N ARG A 28 4.58 -7.50 9.88
CA ARG A 28 3.96 -8.51 9.01
C ARG A 28 4.55 -9.91 9.15
N GLN A 29 5.74 -10.07 9.74
CA GLN A 29 6.33 -11.37 10.05
C GLN A 29 5.72 -12.02 11.30
N ILE A 30 4.99 -11.26 12.12
CA ILE A 30 4.35 -11.74 13.34
C ILE A 30 3.13 -12.59 12.96
N LYS A 31 3.31 -13.93 13.02
CA LYS A 31 2.29 -14.91 12.59
C LYS A 31 0.92 -14.74 13.26
N PRO A 32 0.81 -14.41 14.57
CA PRO A 32 -0.48 -14.22 15.22
C PRO A 32 -1.35 -13.08 14.68
N LEU A 33 -0.75 -12.09 14.01
CA LEU A 33 -1.52 -10.92 13.57
C LEU A 33 -2.48 -11.28 12.44
N PRO A 34 -3.76 -10.83 12.51
CA PRO A 34 -4.72 -11.05 11.45
C PRO A 34 -4.20 -10.45 10.13
N LYS A 35 -4.28 -11.21 9.03
CA LYS A 35 -3.81 -10.74 7.71
C LYS A 35 -4.56 -9.51 7.24
N PHE A 36 -5.84 -9.41 7.55
CA PHE A 36 -6.63 -8.21 7.29
C PHE A 36 -6.09 -6.98 8.04
N SER A 37 -5.66 -7.14 9.30
CA SER A 37 -5.08 -6.05 10.08
C SER A 37 -3.75 -5.57 9.49
N ILE A 38 -2.87 -6.49 9.10
CA ILE A 38 -1.61 -6.14 8.42
C ILE A 38 -1.89 -5.37 7.13
N TYR A 39 -2.86 -5.84 6.33
CA TYR A 39 -3.27 -5.13 5.12
C TYR A 39 -3.76 -3.70 5.40
N VAL A 40 -4.60 -3.51 6.42
CA VAL A 40 -5.10 -2.18 6.81
C VAL A 40 -3.98 -1.28 7.35
N LEU A 41 -2.99 -1.84 8.06
CA LEU A 41 -1.86 -1.08 8.58
C LEU A 41 -0.98 -0.44 7.48
N TRP A 42 -1.02 -0.94 6.24
CA TRP A 42 -0.37 -0.28 5.10
C TRP A 42 -0.91 1.13 4.81
N LEU A 43 -2.10 1.47 5.31
CA LEU A 43 -2.60 2.84 5.26
C LEU A 43 -1.70 3.83 6.02
N LEU A 44 -0.96 3.39 7.03
CA LEU A 44 -0.07 4.25 7.81
C LEU A 44 1.11 4.78 6.97
N PRO A 45 1.99 3.94 6.39
CA PRO A 45 3.06 4.46 5.54
C PRO A 45 2.50 5.16 4.29
N LEU A 46 1.36 4.71 3.73
CA LEU A 46 0.71 5.44 2.63
C LEU A 46 0.29 6.85 3.04
N PHE A 47 -0.34 7.03 4.20
CA PHE A 47 -0.71 8.33 4.74
C PHE A 47 0.53 9.23 4.92
N ARG A 48 1.60 8.70 5.51
CA ARG A 48 2.86 9.44 5.75
C ARG A 48 3.58 9.86 4.48
N LEU A 49 3.43 9.10 3.39
CA LEU A 49 4.02 9.43 2.09
C LEU A 49 3.28 10.56 1.36
N TRP A 50 2.07 10.90 1.77
CA TRP A 50 1.24 11.93 1.12
C TRP A 50 1.00 13.16 1.98
N ILE A 51 1.05 13.03 3.30
CA ILE A 51 0.67 14.09 4.22
C ILE A 51 1.91 14.54 5.01
N PRO A 52 2.40 15.78 4.79
CA PRO A 52 3.62 16.29 5.41
C PRO A 52 3.43 16.73 6.87
N VAL A 53 2.20 16.62 7.38
CA VAL A 53 1.78 17.18 8.67
C VAL A 53 1.22 16.10 9.59
N GLY A 54 1.38 16.29 10.90
CA GLY A 54 0.85 15.37 11.89
C GLY A 54 0.70 16.02 13.27
N LEU A 55 -0.18 15.44 14.08
CA LEU A 55 -0.36 15.83 15.48
C LEU A 55 0.87 15.46 16.29
N SER A 56 1.41 16.37 17.09
CA SER A 56 2.50 16.07 18.01
C SER A 56 2.04 15.14 19.15
N SER A 57 2.89 14.20 19.55
CA SER A 57 2.65 13.31 20.69
C SER A 57 3.96 12.88 21.33
N PRO A 58 4.06 12.87 22.68
CA PRO A 58 5.25 12.39 23.39
C PRO A 58 5.46 10.89 23.20
N PHE A 59 4.40 10.16 22.84
CA PHE A 59 4.43 8.73 22.56
C PHE A 59 4.61 8.42 21.08
N SER A 60 5.11 9.37 20.26
CA SER A 60 5.38 9.08 18.85
C SER A 60 6.75 8.43 18.66
N LEU A 61 6.86 7.56 17.65
CA LEU A 61 8.16 7.05 17.18
C LEU A 61 9.13 8.20 16.88
N LEU A 62 8.61 9.28 16.31
CA LEU A 62 9.40 10.40 15.83
C LEU A 62 9.96 11.22 17.00
N SER A 63 9.29 11.24 18.15
CA SER A 63 9.84 11.82 19.40
C SER A 63 11.03 11.05 19.95
N LEU A 64 11.06 9.73 19.73
CA LEU A 64 12.17 8.88 20.14
C LEU A 64 13.39 9.05 19.20
N ILE A 65 13.12 9.29 17.91
CA ILE A 65 14.17 9.50 16.89
C ILE A 65 14.65 10.96 16.86
N SER A 66 13.83 11.92 17.28
CA SER A 66 14.17 13.35 17.24
C SER A 66 15.38 13.72 18.07
N HIS A 67 15.67 12.96 19.13
CA HIS A 67 16.89 13.11 19.93
C HIS A 67 18.17 12.93 19.12
N PHE A 68 18.10 12.24 17.98
CA PHE A 68 19.27 11.93 17.16
C PHE A 68 19.37 12.78 15.88
N THR A 69 18.25 13.00 15.16
CA THR A 69 18.35 13.47 13.75
C THR A 69 17.15 14.26 13.19
N THR A 70 16.13 14.65 13.97
CA THR A 70 14.96 15.33 13.39
C THR A 70 14.52 16.55 14.18
N LYS A 71 14.23 17.66 13.48
CA LYS A 71 13.64 18.87 14.07
C LYS A 71 12.15 18.92 13.74
N ALA A 72 11.30 18.98 14.76
CA ALA A 72 9.88 19.28 14.58
C ALA A 72 9.71 20.79 14.36
N VAL A 73 8.91 21.16 13.36
CA VAL A 73 8.58 22.54 13.01
C VAL A 73 7.09 22.75 13.29
N VAL A 74 6.76 23.69 14.18
CA VAL A 74 5.37 24.07 14.46
C VAL A 74 4.82 24.83 13.26
N LEU A 75 3.70 24.36 12.71
CA LEU A 75 2.99 25.02 11.60
C LEU A 75 1.85 25.90 12.08
N TRP A 76 1.26 25.54 13.22
CA TRP A 76 0.15 26.25 13.81
C TRP A 76 0.21 26.07 15.32
N ASP A 77 0.37 27.17 16.05
CA ASP A 77 0.24 27.20 17.50
C ASP A 77 -1.22 26.87 17.85
N SER A 78 -1.42 25.72 18.46
CA SER A 78 -2.75 25.34 18.92
C SER A 78 -3.07 26.03 20.25
N VAL A 79 -4.36 26.29 20.51
CA VAL A 79 -4.85 26.86 21.79
C VAL A 79 -4.29 26.02 22.97
N PRO A 80 -3.96 26.62 24.13
CA PRO A 80 -3.50 25.86 25.29
C PRO A 80 -4.40 24.65 25.57
N ALA A 81 -3.79 23.46 25.63
CA ALA A 81 -4.39 22.12 25.81
C ALA A 81 -4.71 21.30 24.54
N MET A 82 -4.36 21.75 23.33
CA MET A 82 -4.40 20.91 22.11
C MET A 82 -2.99 20.52 21.66
N PRO A 83 -2.81 19.37 20.97
CA PRO A 83 -1.52 18.99 20.39
C PRO A 83 -1.22 19.83 19.13
N ASP A 84 0.01 20.35 19.07
CA ASP A 84 0.46 21.19 17.95
C ASP A 84 0.49 20.43 16.63
N PHE A 85 0.14 21.16 15.57
CA PHE A 85 0.32 20.68 14.21
C PHE A 85 1.77 20.93 13.80
N THR A 86 2.53 19.84 13.67
CA THR A 86 3.94 19.90 13.34
C THR A 86 4.20 19.28 11.97
N SER A 87 5.25 19.76 11.32
CA SER A 87 5.90 19.02 10.24
C SER A 87 7.30 18.63 10.69
N LEU A 88 7.76 17.46 10.24
CA LEU A 88 9.07 16.95 10.61
C LEU A 88 10.07 17.26 9.52
N ASN A 89 11.17 17.90 9.94
CA ASN A 89 12.32 18.08 9.10
C ASN A 89 13.41 17.07 9.47
N CYS A 90 13.49 16.01 8.66
CA CYS A 90 14.55 15.01 8.69
C CYS A 90 15.75 15.42 7.83
N VAL A 91 15.55 16.27 6.83
CA VAL A 91 16.58 16.67 5.86
C VAL A 91 17.51 17.75 6.43
N MET A 92 17.02 18.58 7.35
CA MET A 92 17.77 19.63 8.08
C MET A 92 18.48 20.66 7.18
N ALA A 93 18.07 20.81 5.92
CA ALA A 93 18.72 21.71 4.95
C ALA A 93 18.11 23.13 4.89
N ALA A 94 16.92 23.34 5.47
CA ALA A 94 16.27 24.65 5.56
C ALA A 94 16.54 25.36 6.89
N ASP A 95 16.62 26.70 6.84
CA ASP A 95 16.73 27.61 7.99
C ASP A 95 15.37 28.16 8.41
N HIS A 96 14.60 28.69 7.47
CA HIS A 96 13.19 29.05 7.66
C HIS A 96 12.28 28.21 6.77
N TYR A 97 11.03 27.99 7.21
CA TYR A 97 10.06 27.13 6.51
C TYR A 97 8.88 27.92 5.93
N PHE A 98 8.64 29.15 6.40
CA PHE A 98 7.55 30.02 5.95
C PHE A 98 8.05 31.47 5.85
N PRO A 99 8.66 31.88 4.71
CA PRO A 99 8.93 31.12 3.49
C PRO A 99 10.12 30.14 3.62
N LEU A 100 10.17 29.11 2.77
CA LEU A 100 11.28 28.14 2.77
C LEU A 100 12.58 28.79 2.29
N THR A 101 13.59 28.83 3.16
CA THR A 101 14.94 29.31 2.85
C THR A 101 15.97 28.27 3.23
N TYR A 102 16.95 28.05 2.36
CA TYR A 102 17.99 27.05 2.57
C TYR A 102 19.18 27.63 3.34
N LYS A 103 19.85 26.77 4.11
CA LYS A 103 21.06 27.12 4.87
C LYS A 103 22.19 27.71 4.04
N THR A 104 22.30 27.24 2.79
CA THR A 104 23.36 27.66 1.88
C THR A 104 22.83 27.75 0.46
N VAL A 105 23.46 28.59 -0.35
CA VAL A 105 23.20 28.72 -1.80
C VAL A 105 23.44 27.40 -2.52
N HIS A 106 24.37 26.56 -2.04
CA HIS A 106 24.62 25.25 -2.61
C HIS A 106 23.44 24.29 -2.41
N LEU A 107 22.83 24.31 -1.22
CA LEU A 107 21.64 23.50 -0.93
C LEU A 107 20.45 23.98 -1.74
N GLU A 108 20.25 25.29 -1.87
CA GLU A 108 19.22 25.86 -2.73
C GLU A 108 19.35 25.34 -4.18
N ARG A 109 20.53 25.52 -4.80
CA ARG A 109 20.79 25.01 -6.16
C ARG A 109 20.61 23.50 -6.27
N PHE A 110 21.02 22.73 -5.26
CA PHE A 110 20.83 21.29 -5.22
C PHE A 110 19.34 20.91 -5.25
N PHE A 111 18.50 21.54 -4.44
CA PHE A 111 17.06 21.26 -4.41
C PHE A 111 16.35 21.76 -5.67
N GLU A 112 16.81 22.86 -6.27
CA GLU A 112 16.29 23.32 -7.56
C GLU A 112 16.52 22.29 -8.66
N VAL A 113 17.77 21.86 -8.86
CA VAL A 113 18.11 20.85 -9.87
C VAL A 113 17.41 19.52 -9.58
N SER A 114 17.42 19.07 -8.31
CA SER A 114 16.80 17.81 -7.92
C SER A 114 15.28 17.82 -8.13
N SER A 115 14.61 18.96 -7.90
CA SER A 115 13.17 19.09 -8.14
C SER A 115 12.79 18.94 -9.62
N LEU A 116 13.64 19.42 -10.54
CA LEU A 116 13.43 19.23 -11.97
C LEU A 116 13.57 17.77 -12.37
N ILE A 117 14.62 17.09 -11.88
CA ILE A 117 14.83 15.66 -12.11
C ILE A 117 13.65 14.85 -11.55
N TRP A 118 13.22 15.17 -10.33
CA TRP A 118 12.09 14.53 -9.68
C TRP A 118 10.79 14.70 -10.47
N LEU A 119 10.52 15.91 -10.98
CA LEU A 119 9.33 16.21 -11.77
C LEU A 119 9.31 15.38 -13.06
N ILE A 120 10.43 15.38 -13.81
CA ILE A 120 10.57 14.59 -15.03
C ILE A 120 10.36 13.09 -14.73
N GLY A 121 11.03 12.56 -13.71
CA GLY A 121 10.90 11.15 -13.33
C GLY A 121 9.48 10.77 -12.93
N THR A 122 8.81 11.62 -12.15
CA THR A 122 7.41 11.43 -11.74
C THR A 122 6.48 11.45 -12.94
N SER A 123 6.62 12.41 -13.86
CA SER A 123 5.83 12.51 -15.09
C SER A 123 5.99 11.28 -15.98
N VAL A 124 7.23 10.80 -16.17
CA VAL A 124 7.52 9.59 -16.95
C VAL A 124 6.90 8.35 -16.30
N ALA A 125 7.03 8.20 -14.98
CA ALA A 125 6.49 7.05 -14.25
C ALA A 125 4.94 7.02 -14.30
N ILE A 126 4.29 8.17 -14.13
CA ILE A 126 2.83 8.31 -14.24
C ILE A 126 2.40 8.01 -15.66
N LEU A 127 3.01 8.63 -16.67
CA LEU A 127 2.66 8.41 -18.08
C LEU A 127 2.79 6.93 -18.45
N THR A 128 3.89 6.29 -18.06
CA THR A 128 4.12 4.85 -18.31
C THR A 128 3.00 4.01 -17.69
N THR A 129 2.67 4.27 -16.42
CA THR A 129 1.58 3.56 -15.72
C THR A 129 0.23 3.78 -16.40
N THR A 130 -0.05 5.02 -16.81
CA THR A 130 -1.29 5.38 -17.51
C THR A 130 -1.40 4.69 -18.86
N VAL A 131 -0.33 4.68 -19.67
CA VAL A 131 -0.28 3.98 -20.95
C VAL A 131 -0.51 2.48 -20.74
N LEU A 132 0.20 1.85 -19.80
CA LEU A 132 0.02 0.43 -19.48
C LEU A 132 -1.42 0.11 -19.03
N TYR A 133 -2.04 0.98 -18.23
CA TYR A 133 -3.42 0.85 -17.83
C TYR A 133 -4.38 0.88 -19.02
N PHE A 134 -4.20 1.83 -19.95
CA PHE A 134 -5.06 1.94 -21.14
C PHE A 134 -4.84 0.83 -22.16
N LEU A 135 -3.61 0.35 -22.33
CA LEU A 135 -3.32 -0.82 -23.16
C LEU A 135 -4.04 -2.05 -22.60
N THR A 136 -3.88 -2.33 -21.31
CA THR A 136 -4.58 -3.42 -20.62
C THR A 136 -6.10 -3.26 -20.75
N LYS A 137 -6.63 -2.04 -20.57
CA LYS A 137 -8.06 -1.74 -20.76
C LYS A 137 -8.54 -2.12 -22.16
N SER A 138 -7.77 -1.76 -23.18
CA SER A 138 -8.12 -2.00 -24.57
C SER A 138 -8.16 -3.51 -24.87
N GLU A 139 -7.18 -4.27 -24.37
CA GLU A 139 -7.14 -5.72 -24.52
C GLU A 139 -8.35 -6.41 -23.89
N LEU A 140 -8.82 -5.92 -22.74
CA LEU A 140 -9.95 -6.47 -22.00
C LEU A 140 -11.32 -6.08 -22.57
N LYS A 141 -11.39 -5.15 -23.54
CA LYS A 141 -12.67 -4.84 -24.22
C LYS A 141 -13.23 -6.01 -25.01
N SER A 142 -12.38 -6.91 -25.48
CA SER A 142 -12.80 -8.11 -26.22
C SER A 142 -13.25 -9.26 -25.32
N ALA A 143 -13.44 -9.03 -24.01
CA ALA A 143 -13.93 -10.05 -23.10
C ALA A 143 -15.43 -10.32 -23.34
N GLU A 144 -15.77 -11.58 -23.52
CA GLU A 144 -17.14 -12.06 -23.71
C GLU A 144 -17.89 -12.02 -22.37
N HIS A 145 -19.15 -11.58 -22.40
CA HIS A 145 -20.01 -11.57 -21.20
C HIS A 145 -20.59 -12.96 -20.95
N LEU A 146 -20.49 -13.47 -19.72
CA LEU A 146 -21.16 -14.72 -19.34
C LEU A 146 -22.45 -14.47 -18.56
N ARG A 147 -22.32 -13.80 -17.40
CA ARG A 147 -23.44 -13.57 -16.48
C ARG A 147 -23.11 -12.46 -15.49
N GLU A 148 -24.09 -11.63 -15.14
CA GLU A 148 -23.91 -10.52 -14.18
C GLU A 148 -22.64 -9.67 -14.49
N ASN A 149 -21.68 -9.63 -13.55
CA ASN A 149 -20.40 -8.94 -13.69
C ASN A 149 -19.25 -9.86 -14.10
N LEU A 150 -19.55 -11.07 -14.58
CA LEU A 150 -18.59 -12.09 -14.99
C LEU A 150 -18.39 -12.08 -16.50
N TYR A 151 -17.12 -11.97 -16.90
CA TYR A 151 -16.65 -11.93 -18.28
C TYR A 151 -15.57 -12.99 -18.47
N GLN A 152 -15.30 -13.37 -19.71
CA GLN A 152 -14.26 -14.33 -20.04
C GLN A 152 -13.43 -13.85 -21.23
N SER A 153 -12.13 -14.11 -21.17
CA SER A 153 -11.19 -13.65 -22.19
C SER A 153 -10.11 -14.69 -22.43
N ASP A 154 -9.73 -14.84 -23.70
CA ASP A 154 -8.59 -15.66 -24.14
C ASP A 154 -7.24 -14.96 -23.92
N LYS A 155 -7.27 -13.65 -23.64
CA LYS A 155 -6.07 -12.82 -23.51
C LYS A 155 -5.48 -12.78 -22.10
N ILE A 156 -6.20 -13.33 -21.11
CA ILE A 156 -5.71 -13.42 -19.74
C ILE A 156 -5.48 -14.88 -19.37
N CYS A 157 -4.45 -15.12 -18.56
CA CYS A 157 -4.15 -16.46 -18.06
C CYS A 157 -4.58 -16.64 -16.59
N THR A 158 -4.91 -15.55 -15.90
CA THR A 158 -5.38 -15.53 -14.51
C THR A 158 -6.66 -14.71 -14.38
N PRO A 159 -7.61 -15.10 -13.51
CA PRO A 159 -8.71 -14.27 -13.06
C PRO A 159 -8.23 -12.91 -12.60
N ALA A 160 -9.00 -11.88 -12.90
CA ALA A 160 -8.72 -10.53 -12.44
C ALA A 160 -10.00 -9.71 -12.34
N VAL A 161 -10.06 -8.85 -11.33
CA VAL A 161 -11.02 -7.73 -11.29
C VAL A 161 -10.49 -6.56 -12.10
N TYR A 162 -11.29 -6.10 -13.07
CA TYR A 162 -10.99 -4.91 -13.84
C TYR A 162 -11.97 -3.77 -13.55
N GLY A 163 -11.46 -2.54 -13.40
CA GLY A 163 -12.26 -1.33 -13.18
C GLY A 163 -12.43 -0.94 -11.71
N ILE A 164 -12.78 0.34 -11.47
CA ILE A 164 -12.97 0.92 -10.12
C ILE A 164 -14.46 1.19 -9.86
N VAL A 165 -15.14 1.92 -10.75
CA VAL A 165 -16.55 2.33 -10.56
C VAL A 165 -17.52 1.20 -10.87
N LYS A 166 -17.29 0.47 -11.96
CA LYS A 166 -18.08 -0.70 -12.38
C LYS A 166 -17.14 -1.89 -12.55
N PRO A 167 -16.71 -2.52 -11.44
CA PRO A 167 -15.74 -3.59 -11.50
C PRO A 167 -16.33 -4.83 -12.18
N LYS A 168 -15.52 -5.45 -13.04
CA LYS A 168 -15.86 -6.65 -13.81
C LYS A 168 -14.90 -7.76 -13.41
N ILE A 169 -15.41 -8.95 -13.15
CA ILE A 169 -14.58 -10.15 -12.94
C ILE A 169 -14.33 -10.76 -14.31
N ILE A 170 -13.07 -10.91 -14.69
CA ILE A 170 -12.68 -11.51 -15.98
C ILE A 170 -11.99 -12.83 -15.68
N LEU A 171 -12.48 -13.91 -16.27
CA LEU A 171 -11.93 -15.26 -16.14
C LEU A 171 -11.19 -15.68 -17.42
N PRO A 172 -10.13 -16.49 -17.31
CA PRO A 172 -9.52 -17.12 -18.48
C PRO A 172 -10.46 -18.18 -19.06
N LYS A 173 -10.51 -18.33 -20.40
CA LYS A 173 -11.31 -19.41 -21.04
C LYS A 173 -10.89 -20.81 -20.63
N GLN A 174 -9.62 -20.97 -20.30
CA GLN A 174 -8.99 -22.24 -19.92
C GLN A 174 -9.32 -22.70 -18.50
N LEU A 175 -10.08 -21.90 -17.73
CA LEU A 175 -10.42 -22.24 -16.35
C LEU A 175 -11.47 -23.36 -16.28
N ALA A 176 -11.17 -24.43 -15.55
CA ALA A 176 -12.12 -25.51 -15.30
C ALA A 176 -13.36 -24.99 -14.55
N ARG A 177 -14.55 -25.34 -15.03
CA ARG A 177 -15.84 -24.88 -14.47
C ARG A 177 -15.98 -25.20 -12.98
N GLU A 178 -15.46 -26.34 -12.54
CA GLU A 178 -15.56 -26.84 -11.16
C GLU A 178 -14.88 -25.95 -10.11
N ASN A 179 -13.85 -25.18 -10.49
CA ASN A 179 -13.12 -24.29 -9.56
C ASN A 179 -13.62 -22.84 -9.59
N THR A 180 -14.62 -22.54 -10.43
CA THR A 180 -15.00 -21.15 -10.75
C THR A 180 -15.64 -20.43 -9.56
N ASP A 181 -16.40 -21.14 -8.72
CA ASP A 181 -17.14 -20.51 -7.62
C ASP A 181 -16.23 -19.97 -6.53
N TYR A 182 -15.20 -20.74 -6.15
CA TYR A 182 -14.20 -20.30 -5.18
C TYR A 182 -13.37 -19.12 -5.68
N ILE A 183 -13.00 -19.13 -6.97
CA ILE A 183 -12.30 -18.03 -7.61
C ILE A 183 -13.18 -16.79 -7.64
N CYS A 184 -14.45 -16.93 -8.03
CA CYS A 184 -15.40 -15.82 -8.03
C CYS A 184 -15.61 -15.28 -6.61
N LEU A 185 -15.63 -16.13 -5.59
CA LEU A 185 -15.71 -15.70 -4.19
C LEU A 185 -14.50 -14.85 -3.81
N HIS A 186 -13.29 -15.24 -4.22
CA HIS A 186 -12.06 -14.46 -4.04
C HIS A 186 -12.14 -13.09 -4.74
N GLU A 187 -12.45 -13.06 -6.04
CA GLU A 187 -12.53 -11.82 -6.82
C GLU A 187 -13.63 -10.88 -6.29
N LYS A 188 -14.76 -11.43 -5.78
CA LYS A 188 -15.80 -10.64 -5.10
C LYS A 188 -15.27 -9.95 -3.85
N VAL A 189 -14.29 -10.52 -3.13
CA VAL A 189 -13.65 -9.85 -1.99
C VAL A 189 -12.89 -8.61 -2.44
N HIS A 190 -12.13 -8.68 -3.53
CA HIS A 190 -11.43 -7.52 -4.10
C HIS A 190 -12.41 -6.40 -4.48
N ILE A 191 -13.54 -6.75 -5.10
CA ILE A 191 -14.60 -5.79 -5.45
C ILE A 191 -15.16 -5.11 -4.19
N HIS A 192 -15.57 -5.90 -3.20
CA HIS A 192 -16.19 -5.38 -1.98
C HIS A 192 -15.25 -4.46 -1.20
N ARG A 193 -13.94 -4.75 -1.20
CA ARG A 193 -12.92 -3.93 -0.54
C ARG A 193 -12.37 -2.78 -1.40
N ARG A 194 -12.80 -2.68 -2.66
CA ARG A 194 -12.28 -1.73 -3.65
C ARG A 194 -10.76 -1.83 -3.80
N ASP A 195 -10.22 -3.04 -3.78
CA ASP A 195 -8.77 -3.26 -3.80
C ASP A 195 -8.12 -2.65 -5.05
N ASN A 196 -8.81 -2.61 -6.19
CA ASN A 196 -8.34 -1.90 -7.40
C ASN A 196 -8.05 -0.41 -7.18
N LEU A 197 -8.85 0.28 -6.36
CA LEU A 197 -8.60 1.68 -6.00
C LEU A 197 -7.31 1.79 -5.18
N TRP A 198 -7.15 0.94 -4.18
CA TRP A 198 -5.97 0.92 -3.34
C TRP A 198 -4.70 0.53 -4.09
N ARG A 199 -4.80 -0.39 -5.06
CA ARG A 199 -3.70 -0.72 -5.98
C ARG A 199 -3.26 0.51 -6.78
N MET A 200 -4.21 1.25 -7.34
CA MET A 200 -3.92 2.46 -8.09
C MET A 200 -3.26 3.53 -7.21
N ILE A 201 -3.80 3.79 -6.01
CA ILE A 201 -3.21 4.72 -5.04
C ILE A 201 -1.77 4.31 -4.72
N ALA A 202 -1.51 3.04 -4.41
CA ALA A 202 -0.18 2.56 -4.08
C ALA A 202 0.82 2.70 -5.24
N ILE A 203 0.40 2.43 -6.48
CA ILE A 203 1.25 2.62 -7.66
C ILE A 203 1.56 4.11 -7.87
N ILE A 204 0.57 5.00 -7.75
CA ILE A 204 0.79 6.44 -7.87
C ILE A 204 1.75 6.93 -6.77
N THR A 205 1.61 6.44 -5.54
CA THR A 205 2.56 6.72 -4.46
C THR A 205 3.98 6.31 -4.87
N ALA A 206 4.16 5.12 -5.46
CA ALA A 206 5.45 4.67 -5.94
C ALA A 206 5.99 5.51 -7.11
N CYS A 207 5.13 6.04 -7.98
CA CYS A 207 5.54 6.98 -9.03
C CYS A 207 6.03 8.33 -8.45
N VAL A 208 5.36 8.87 -7.43
CA VAL A 208 5.76 10.13 -6.78
C VAL A 208 7.07 9.97 -6.01
N HIS A 209 7.26 8.81 -5.39
CA HIS A 209 8.44 8.46 -4.59
C HIS A 209 9.39 7.51 -5.33
N TRP A 210 9.47 7.63 -6.65
CA TRP A 210 10.16 6.67 -7.52
C TRP A 210 11.64 6.47 -7.17
N TYR A 211 12.29 7.52 -6.65
CA TYR A 211 13.68 7.53 -6.23
C TYR A 211 13.93 6.70 -4.95
N ASN A 212 12.88 6.38 -4.19
CA ASN A 212 12.98 5.66 -2.93
C ASN A 212 12.80 4.13 -3.16
N PRO A 213 13.87 3.33 -3.06
CA PRO A 213 13.80 1.88 -3.28
C PRO A 213 12.90 1.16 -2.28
N LEU A 214 12.71 1.69 -1.07
CA LEU A 214 11.85 1.09 -0.06
C LEU A 214 10.38 1.18 -0.46
N VAL A 215 9.94 2.23 -1.16
CA VAL A 215 8.54 2.35 -1.61
C VAL A 215 8.18 1.26 -2.62
N TRP A 216 9.12 0.86 -3.48
CA TRP A 216 8.91 -0.28 -4.38
C TRP A 216 8.84 -1.62 -3.64
N LEU A 217 9.66 -1.79 -2.60
CA LEU A 217 9.56 -2.94 -1.70
C LEU A 217 8.22 -2.98 -0.96
N PHE A 218 7.75 -1.83 -0.47
CA PHE A 218 6.46 -1.67 0.18
C PHE A 218 5.32 -1.97 -0.78
N LEU A 219 5.36 -1.48 -2.02
CA LEU A 219 4.38 -1.78 -3.05
C LEU A 219 4.24 -3.29 -3.28
N LYS A 220 5.37 -3.99 -3.40
CA LYS A 220 5.39 -5.46 -3.54
C LYS A 220 4.79 -6.16 -2.31
N CYS A 221 5.16 -5.73 -1.11
CA CYS A 221 4.65 -6.32 0.13
C CYS A 221 3.15 -6.05 0.34
N PHE A 222 2.71 -4.83 0.01
CA PHE A 222 1.32 -4.41 0.04
C PHE A 222 0.44 -5.30 -0.85
N PHE A 223 0.87 -5.59 -2.08
CA PHE A 223 0.13 -6.50 -2.95
C PHE A 223 0.09 -7.93 -2.42
N ILE A 224 1.17 -8.43 -1.82
CA ILE A 224 1.16 -9.74 -1.16
C ILE A 224 0.16 -9.76 -0.01
N ASP A 225 0.19 -8.74 0.85
CA ASP A 225 -0.69 -8.68 2.03
C ASP A 225 -2.16 -8.47 1.63
N MET A 226 -2.42 -7.78 0.51
CA MET A 226 -3.74 -7.66 -0.09
C MET A 226 -4.34 -9.01 -0.47
N GLU A 227 -3.58 -9.85 -1.18
CA GLU A 227 -3.98 -11.22 -1.55
C GLU A 227 -4.22 -12.09 -0.30
N LEU A 228 -3.28 -12.05 0.66
CA LEU A 228 -3.39 -12.83 1.90
C LEU A 228 -4.61 -12.42 2.73
N ALA A 229 -4.96 -11.13 2.75
CA ALA A 229 -6.15 -10.65 3.43
C ALA A 229 -7.44 -11.04 2.71
N CYS A 230 -7.42 -11.20 1.38
CA CYS A 230 -8.55 -11.72 0.62
C CYS A 230 -8.72 -13.22 0.87
N ASP A 231 -7.64 -13.99 0.79
CA ASP A 231 -7.61 -15.42 1.12
C ASP A 231 -8.11 -15.68 2.54
N ALA A 232 -7.67 -14.89 3.53
CA ALA A 232 -8.13 -15.02 4.90
C ALA A 232 -9.63 -14.73 5.07
N LYS A 233 -10.20 -13.81 4.27
CA LYS A 233 -11.63 -13.51 4.30
C LYS A 233 -12.46 -14.65 3.71
N VAL A 234 -11.98 -15.26 2.62
CA VAL A 234 -12.60 -16.44 2.01
C VAL A 234 -12.49 -17.65 2.95
N ALA A 235 -11.29 -17.95 3.44
CA ALA A 235 -11.04 -19.06 4.36
C ALA A 235 -11.91 -19.02 5.63
N LYS A 236 -12.23 -17.81 6.14
CA LYS A 236 -13.14 -17.62 7.28
C LYS A 236 -14.56 -18.14 7.03
N GLN A 237 -15.01 -18.15 5.77
CA GLN A 237 -16.36 -18.57 5.36
C GLN A 237 -16.45 -20.07 5.03
N LEU A 238 -15.30 -20.76 4.98
CA LEU A 238 -15.21 -22.15 4.53
C LEU A 238 -14.90 -23.10 5.71
N ASP A 239 -15.47 -24.29 5.67
CA ASP A 239 -15.07 -25.40 6.52
C ASP A 239 -13.68 -25.94 6.12
N ASP A 240 -13.17 -26.92 6.87
CA ASP A 240 -11.81 -27.42 6.69
C ASP A 240 -11.62 -28.14 5.35
N ASP A 241 -12.64 -28.84 4.84
CA ASP A 241 -12.55 -29.57 3.58
C ASP A 241 -12.71 -28.64 2.37
N ALA A 242 -13.65 -27.69 2.42
CA ALA A 242 -13.79 -26.65 1.42
C ALA A 242 -12.54 -25.76 1.32
N ARG A 243 -11.82 -25.53 2.44
CA ARG A 243 -10.52 -24.82 2.41
C ARG A 243 -9.45 -25.57 1.63
N LYS A 244 -9.38 -26.90 1.72
CA LYS A 244 -8.43 -27.70 0.93
C LYS A 244 -8.75 -27.59 -0.56
N VAL A 245 -10.03 -27.74 -0.92
CA VAL A 245 -10.49 -27.58 -2.31
C VAL A 245 -10.18 -26.18 -2.83
N TYR A 246 -10.44 -25.14 -2.03
CA TYR A 246 -10.09 -23.76 -2.36
C TYR A 246 -8.58 -23.57 -2.60
N ALA A 247 -7.73 -24.09 -1.70
CA ALA A 247 -6.28 -23.99 -1.84
C ALA A 247 -5.78 -24.67 -3.13
N HIS A 248 -6.37 -25.82 -3.50
CA HIS A 248 -6.09 -26.51 -4.75
C HIS A 248 -6.61 -25.74 -5.99
N ALA A 249 -7.79 -25.13 -5.92
CA ALA A 249 -8.31 -24.27 -6.99
C ALA A 249 -7.36 -23.10 -7.26
N GLY A 250 -6.83 -22.45 -6.21
CA GLY A 250 -5.84 -21.38 -6.33
C GLY A 250 -4.52 -21.79 -6.99
N LEU A 251 -4.09 -23.05 -6.81
CA LEU A 251 -2.93 -23.62 -7.51
C LEU A 251 -3.16 -23.73 -9.02
N SER A 252 -4.34 -24.20 -9.43
CA SER A 252 -4.66 -24.45 -10.85
C SER A 252 -4.70 -23.18 -11.71
N VAL A 253 -4.92 -22.04 -11.08
CA VAL A 253 -5.06 -20.72 -11.70
C VAL A 253 -3.73 -19.99 -11.86
N SER A 254 -2.84 -20.17 -10.88
CA SER A 254 -1.64 -19.34 -10.71
C SER A 254 -0.45 -19.78 -11.58
N SER A 255 -0.62 -20.85 -12.35
CA SER A 255 0.26 -21.31 -13.43
C SER A 255 0.18 -20.45 -14.70
N GLY A 256 -0.83 -19.60 -14.85
CA GLY A 256 -0.99 -18.67 -15.97
C GLY A 256 -0.23 -17.36 -15.75
N LYS A 257 0.93 -17.18 -16.39
CA LYS A 257 1.72 -15.94 -16.25
C LYS A 257 1.10 -14.79 -17.05
N THR A 258 0.38 -13.86 -16.41
CA THR A 258 0.13 -12.53 -17.01
C THR A 258 1.32 -11.59 -16.76
N TYR A 259 1.81 -10.93 -17.81
CA TYR A 259 2.97 -10.03 -17.77
C TYR A 259 2.85 -8.89 -16.74
N PHE A 260 1.65 -8.35 -16.51
CA PHE A 260 1.42 -7.28 -15.53
C PHE A 260 1.43 -7.78 -14.07
N ALA A 261 0.92 -8.99 -13.81
CA ALA A 261 1.00 -9.63 -12.50
C ALA A 261 2.44 -10.05 -12.13
N SER A 262 3.27 -10.34 -13.14
CA SER A 262 4.67 -10.71 -12.97
C SER A 262 5.57 -9.55 -12.54
N ALA A 263 5.29 -8.32 -13.00
CA ALA A 263 6.12 -7.16 -12.70
C ALA A 263 5.90 -6.61 -11.27
N PHE A 264 4.70 -6.81 -10.71
CA PHE A 264 4.28 -6.14 -9.47
C PHE A 264 3.59 -7.08 -8.47
N GLY A 265 4.12 -8.28 -8.23
CA GLY A 265 3.75 -9.03 -7.03
C GLY A 265 2.75 -10.16 -7.24
N GLY A 266 3.17 -11.17 -7.99
CA GLY A 266 2.79 -12.53 -7.65
C GLY A 266 3.30 -12.82 -6.22
N SER A 267 2.39 -12.94 -5.25
CA SER A 267 2.74 -13.57 -4.00
C SER A 267 3.15 -15.01 -4.32
N LYS A 268 4.21 -15.50 -3.64
CA LYS A 268 4.62 -16.90 -3.81
C LYS A 268 3.39 -17.75 -3.47
N ILE A 269 2.85 -18.44 -4.46
CA ILE A 269 1.64 -19.27 -4.37
C ILE A 269 1.67 -20.16 -3.13
N LYS A 270 2.85 -20.71 -2.83
CA LYS A 270 3.16 -21.45 -1.60
C LYS A 270 2.72 -20.71 -0.32
N VAL A 271 3.06 -19.43 -0.18
CA VAL A 271 2.71 -18.62 1.01
C VAL A 271 1.20 -18.46 1.13
N ARG A 272 0.47 -18.27 0.02
CA ARG A 272 -1.00 -18.18 0.04
C ARG A 272 -1.62 -19.48 0.53
N ILE A 273 -1.20 -20.61 -0.04
CA ILE A 273 -1.70 -21.95 0.32
C ILE A 273 -1.42 -22.27 1.78
N GLU A 274 -0.19 -22.04 2.25
CA GLU A 274 0.17 -22.23 3.65
C GLU A 274 -0.75 -21.42 4.56
N ASN A 275 -1.04 -20.15 4.24
CA ASN A 275 -1.92 -19.31 5.04
C ASN A 275 -3.40 -19.74 4.99
N ILE A 276 -3.89 -20.23 3.84
CA ILE A 276 -5.26 -20.75 3.71
C ILE A 276 -5.43 -22.01 4.57
N LEU A 277 -4.49 -22.96 4.45
CA LEU A 277 -4.55 -24.24 5.14
C LEU A 277 -4.26 -24.10 6.64
N SER A 278 -3.40 -23.18 7.04
CA SER A 278 -3.09 -22.91 8.45
C SER A 278 -4.05 -21.89 9.09
N TYR A 279 -5.16 -21.54 8.44
CA TYR A 279 -6.10 -20.56 8.97
C TYR A 279 -6.68 -21.03 10.31
N LYS A 280 -6.60 -20.17 11.33
CA LYS A 280 -7.19 -20.39 12.65
C LYS A 280 -8.05 -19.21 13.03
N LYS A 281 -9.24 -19.48 13.58
CA LYS A 281 -10.09 -18.44 14.17
C LYS A 281 -9.40 -17.89 15.42
N LEU A 282 -9.32 -16.57 15.52
CA LEU A 282 -8.82 -15.91 16.72
C LEU A 282 -9.83 -16.05 17.85
N THR A 283 -9.35 -16.32 19.05
CA THR A 283 -10.17 -16.23 20.27
C THR A 283 -10.55 -14.78 20.53
N VAL A 284 -11.66 -14.56 21.26
CA VAL A 284 -12.12 -13.20 21.60
C VAL A 284 -11.03 -12.42 22.35
N PHE A 285 -10.35 -13.08 23.29
CA PHE A 285 -9.26 -12.47 24.06
C PHE A 285 -8.06 -12.07 23.18
N SER A 286 -7.58 -12.97 22.31
CA SER A 286 -6.51 -12.64 21.37
C SER A 286 -6.92 -11.56 20.38
N GLY A 287 -8.19 -11.53 19.97
CA GLY A 287 -8.74 -10.47 19.13
C GLY A 287 -8.72 -9.10 19.81
N ALA A 288 -9.17 -9.01 21.06
CA ALA A 288 -9.15 -7.77 21.84
C ALA A 288 -7.73 -7.26 22.07
N PHE A 289 -6.80 -8.15 22.42
CA PHE A 289 -5.39 -7.80 22.59
C PHE A 289 -4.77 -7.28 21.28
N CYS A 290 -5.01 -7.96 20.15
CA CYS A 290 -4.54 -7.50 18.85
C CYS A 290 -5.12 -6.12 18.48
N ALA A 291 -6.40 -5.89 18.75
CA ALA A 291 -7.04 -4.60 18.48
C ALA A 291 -6.41 -3.47 19.29
N LEU A 292 -6.18 -3.68 20.59
CA LEU A 292 -5.51 -2.71 21.45
C LEU A 292 -4.08 -2.44 20.98
N PHE A 293 -3.31 -3.49 20.67
CA PHE A 293 -1.94 -3.36 20.16
C PHE A 293 -1.90 -2.54 18.86
N ILE A 294 -2.81 -2.81 17.93
CA ILE A 294 -2.92 -2.06 16.67
C ILE A 294 -3.31 -0.61 16.93
N ALA A 295 -4.23 -0.33 17.86
CA ALA A 295 -4.63 1.04 18.18
C ALA A 295 -3.45 1.85 18.74
N LEU A 296 -2.71 1.28 19.69
CA LEU A 296 -1.51 1.90 20.24
C LEU A 296 -0.44 2.12 19.15
N LEU A 297 -0.25 1.15 18.26
CA LEU A 297 0.68 1.25 17.15
C LEU A 297 0.30 2.36 16.16
N VAL A 298 -0.99 2.51 15.84
CA VAL A 298 -1.48 3.59 14.97
C VAL A 298 -1.13 4.93 15.58
N VAL A 299 -1.40 5.13 16.88
CA VAL A 299 -1.02 6.38 17.57
C VAL A 299 0.49 6.59 17.52
N PHE A 300 1.28 5.57 17.86
CA PHE A 300 2.74 5.61 17.87
C PHE A 300 3.35 5.96 16.49
N LEU A 301 2.78 5.45 15.40
CA LEU A 301 3.29 5.64 14.04
C LEU A 301 2.67 6.81 13.27
N ALA A 302 1.47 7.27 13.62
CA ALA A 302 0.77 8.36 12.92
C ALA A 302 1.04 9.76 13.50
N THR A 303 1.55 9.85 14.73
CA THR A 303 1.84 11.12 15.41
C THR A 303 3.29 11.60 15.22
N ASN A 304 3.54 12.89 15.38
CA ASN A 304 4.83 13.55 15.23
C ASN A 304 5.54 13.75 16.58
N ALA A 305 6.83 14.07 16.52
CA ALA A 305 7.59 14.45 17.70
C ALA A 305 6.99 15.72 18.34
N VAL A 306 7.03 15.81 19.66
CA VAL A 306 6.82 17.06 20.37
C VAL A 306 8.03 17.96 20.12
N VAL A 307 7.79 19.27 20.04
CA VAL A 307 8.83 20.30 19.82
C VAL A 307 9.59 20.57 21.12
#